data_AF-A0A8X6US52-F1
#
_entry.id   AF-A0A8X6US52-F1
#
_cell.length_a   1.000
_cell.length_b   1.000
_cell.length_c   1.000
_cell.angle_alpha   90.00
_cell.angle_beta   90.00
_cell.angle_gamma   90.00
#
_symmetry.space_group_name_H-M   'P 1'
#
loop_
_entity.id
_entity.type
_entity.pdbx_description
1 polymer ?
#
loop_
_entity_poly.entity_id
_entity_poly.type
_entity_poly.pdbx_seq_one_letter_code
_entity_poly.pdbx_strand_id
1 'polypeptide(L)'
;NQFGNIAVDDISFRPGPCPVVPQTAAKDNGDCNFEENMCNWSNPAPQDELDDVDWARQYYYDQSGPTIDHTRGDGKGYYMNLLPNTPLILKGGTRGWLVSSRFQPSPNPQCVSFHYWMYERLIDPAGLSLGSLRVYVRLIKPGKPLSPLWRLYNHQGERWF
;
A
#
# COMPACT_ATOMS: atom_id res chain seq x y z
N ASN A 1 1.21 4.83 -16.76
CA ASN A 1 0.42 3.59 -16.83
C ASN A 1 -0.99 3.96 -16.42
N GLN A 2 -1.98 3.65 -17.26
CA GLN A 2 -3.41 3.93 -17.01
C GLN A 2 -4.24 2.63 -17.07
N PHE A 3 -3.56 1.48 -17.19
CA PHE A 3 -4.18 0.16 -17.35
C PHE A 3 -3.85 -0.78 -16.18
N GLY A 4 -3.25 -0.24 -15.13
CA GLY A 4 -2.81 -1.01 -13.98
C GLY A 4 -2.99 -0.24 -12.67
N ASN A 5 -3.13 -1.01 -11.60
CA ASN A 5 -3.46 -0.52 -10.29
C ASN A 5 -2.62 -1.21 -9.20
N ILE A 6 -2.22 -0.43 -8.19
CA ILE A 6 -1.63 -0.94 -6.95
C ILE A 6 -2.56 -0.54 -5.81
N ALA A 7 -3.08 -1.53 -5.10
CA ALA A 7 -3.83 -1.34 -3.88
C ALA A 7 -3.27 -2.20 -2.74
N VAL A 8 -3.48 -1.74 -1.51
CA VAL A 8 -3.07 -2.42 -0.27
C VAL A 8 -4.26 -2.42 0.70
N ASP A 9 -4.46 -3.53 1.41
CA ASP A 9 -5.44 -3.69 2.48
C ASP A 9 -4.85 -4.44 3.69
N ASP A 10 -5.53 -4.47 4.83
CA ASP A 10 -5.22 -5.32 6.02
C ASP A 10 -3.78 -5.23 6.55
N ILE A 11 -3.24 -4.02 6.73
CA ILE A 11 -1.89 -3.87 7.30
C ILE A 11 -1.93 -4.23 8.79
N SER A 12 -1.14 -5.20 9.25
CA SER A 12 -1.10 -5.62 10.66
C SER A 12 0.31 -5.85 11.22
N PHE A 13 0.52 -5.48 12.49
CA PHE A 13 1.76 -5.60 13.23
C PHE A 13 1.64 -6.58 14.40
N ARG A 14 2.41 -7.67 14.38
CA ARG A 14 2.34 -8.70 15.45
C ARG A 14 3.72 -9.00 16.04
N PRO A 15 3.85 -9.16 17.37
CA PRO A 15 5.08 -9.66 17.99
C PRO A 15 5.36 -11.12 17.56
N GLY A 16 6.62 -11.42 17.22
CA GLY A 16 7.05 -12.78 16.84
C GLY A 16 7.24 -12.98 15.32
N PRO A 17 7.56 -14.20 14.86
CA PRO A 17 7.67 -14.52 13.44
C PRO A 17 6.32 -14.38 12.74
N CYS A 18 6.32 -13.87 11.50
CA CYS A 18 5.11 -13.65 10.72
C CYS A 18 4.32 -14.96 10.49
N PRO A 19 3.05 -15.07 10.94
CA PRO A 19 2.15 -16.09 10.41
C PRO A 19 1.85 -15.79 8.94
N VAL A 20 1.60 -16.83 8.12
CA VAL A 20 1.55 -16.74 6.65
C VAL A 20 0.27 -16.08 6.08
N VAL A 21 -0.58 -15.48 6.92
CA VAL A 21 -1.82 -14.80 6.49
C VAL A 21 -2.13 -13.72 7.52
N PRO A 22 -2.44 -12.47 7.13
CA PRO A 22 -2.97 -11.53 8.12
C PRO A 22 -4.34 -12.06 8.57
N GLN A 23 -4.56 -12.15 9.88
CA GLN A 23 -5.90 -12.28 10.42
C GLN A 23 -6.39 -10.84 10.59
N THR A 24 -7.40 -10.42 9.83
CA THR A 24 -8.12 -9.12 9.88
C THR A 24 -7.50 -8.11 10.83
N ALA A 25 -6.87 -7.07 10.27
CA ALA A 25 -6.12 -6.08 11.05
C ALA A 25 -6.91 -5.65 12.30
N ALA A 26 -6.36 -5.89 13.49
CA ALA A 26 -7.01 -5.55 14.75
C ALA A 26 -6.93 -4.02 14.92
N LYS A 27 -7.75 -3.40 15.77
CA LYS A 27 -7.61 -1.96 16.07
C LYS A 27 -6.46 -1.71 17.06
N ASP A 28 -5.27 -2.23 16.77
CA ASP A 28 -4.05 -2.04 17.54
C ASP A 28 -3.13 -1.01 16.87
N ASN A 29 -2.13 -0.54 17.62
CA ASN A 29 -1.30 0.58 17.19
C ASN A 29 -0.49 0.21 15.93
N GLY A 30 -0.93 0.68 14.75
CA GLY A 30 -0.32 0.46 13.43
C GLY A 30 -1.21 -0.28 12.43
N ASP A 31 -2.17 -1.04 12.94
CA ASP A 31 -3.03 -1.89 12.15
C ASP A 31 -4.14 -1.06 11.46
N CYS A 32 -4.50 -1.41 10.22
CA CYS A 32 -5.60 -0.75 9.52
C CYS A 32 -6.20 -1.63 8.43
N ASN A 33 -7.52 -1.80 8.48
CA ASN A 33 -8.35 -2.44 7.46
C ASN A 33 -9.14 -1.41 6.61
N PHE A 34 -8.88 -0.12 6.81
CA PHE A 34 -9.47 1.00 6.08
C PHE A 34 -11.01 1.11 6.07
N GLU A 35 -11.75 0.33 6.84
CA GLU A 35 -13.22 0.27 6.76
C GLU A 35 -13.95 1.51 7.27
N GLU A 36 -13.38 2.20 8.24
CA GLU A 36 -13.96 3.42 8.83
C GLU A 36 -13.25 4.70 8.34
N ASN A 37 -11.92 4.65 8.23
CA ASN A 37 -11.04 5.77 7.90
C ASN A 37 -9.63 5.24 7.54
N MET A 38 -8.65 6.12 7.36
CA MET A 38 -7.24 5.73 7.11
C MET A 38 -6.47 5.33 8.38
N CYS A 39 -7.16 5.12 9.51
CA CYS A 39 -6.57 4.94 10.82
C CYS A 39 -5.56 6.06 11.12
N ASN A 40 -4.30 5.70 11.42
CA ASN A 40 -3.20 6.65 11.55
C ASN A 40 -2.21 6.61 10.38
N TRP A 41 -2.66 6.10 9.22
CA TRP A 41 -1.90 6.17 7.96
C TRP A 41 -2.25 7.45 7.22
N SER A 42 -1.27 8.05 6.56
CA SER A 42 -1.45 9.29 5.81
C SER A 42 -0.52 9.36 4.60
N ASN A 43 -0.88 10.16 3.60
CA ASN A 43 0.09 10.63 2.61
C ASN A 43 1.07 11.63 3.28
N PRO A 44 2.28 11.83 2.75
CA PRO A 44 3.15 12.93 3.11
C PRO A 44 2.45 14.28 3.00
N ALA A 45 2.95 15.25 3.77
CA ALA A 45 2.46 16.61 3.60
C ALA A 45 3.01 17.18 2.27
N PRO A 46 2.21 17.92 1.48
CA PRO A 46 2.64 18.41 0.16
C PRO A 46 3.96 19.20 0.19
N GLN A 47 4.22 19.94 1.27
CA GLN A 47 5.45 20.72 1.46
C GLN A 47 6.72 19.88 1.69
N ASP A 48 6.59 18.58 1.98
CA ASP A 48 7.74 17.69 2.17
C ASP A 48 8.32 17.22 0.82
N GLU A 49 7.59 17.40 -0.29
CA GLU A 49 7.98 17.04 -1.66
C GLU A 49 8.53 15.60 -1.78
N LEU A 50 7.92 14.66 -1.05
CA LEU A 50 8.38 13.26 -0.96
C LEU A 50 7.82 12.35 -2.05
N ASP A 51 6.68 12.70 -2.63
CA ASP A 51 5.96 11.97 -3.68
C ASP A 51 5.34 12.89 -4.74
N ASP A 52 4.92 12.24 -5.82
CA ASP A 52 4.24 12.84 -6.95
C ASP A 52 2.74 12.50 -6.99
N VAL A 53 2.31 11.45 -6.27
CA VAL A 53 0.92 10.95 -6.25
C VAL A 53 0.51 10.43 -4.88
N ASP A 54 -0.78 10.60 -4.56
CA ASP A 54 -1.36 10.22 -3.27
C ASP A 54 -2.07 8.87 -3.34
N TRP A 55 -2.06 8.17 -2.20
CA TRP A 55 -2.97 7.07 -1.95
C TRP A 55 -4.34 7.62 -1.58
N ALA A 56 -5.39 7.03 -2.14
CA ALA A 56 -6.76 7.38 -1.88
C ALA A 56 -7.54 6.17 -1.35
N ARG A 57 -8.32 6.38 -0.31
CA ARG A 57 -9.25 5.38 0.23
C ARG A 57 -10.44 5.23 -0.70
N GLN A 58 -10.66 4.04 -1.24
CA GLN A 58 -11.68 3.75 -2.25
C GLN A 58 -12.45 2.47 -1.89
N TYR A 59 -13.71 2.40 -2.29
CA TYR A 59 -14.53 1.17 -2.21
C TYR A 59 -14.72 0.52 -3.59
N TYR A 60 -14.35 1.23 -4.66
CA TYR A 60 -14.51 0.80 -6.03
C TYR A 60 -13.59 1.58 -6.97
N TYR A 61 -12.99 0.91 -7.97
CA TYR A 61 -12.25 1.54 -9.06
C TYR A 61 -12.43 0.76 -10.37
N ASP A 62 -13.08 1.39 -11.36
CA ASP A 62 -13.72 0.73 -12.52
C ASP A 62 -12.78 0.16 -13.59
N GLN A 63 -11.50 0.56 -13.61
CA GLN A 63 -10.63 0.31 -14.78
C GLN A 63 -9.55 -0.75 -14.57
N SER A 64 -9.12 -1.01 -13.34
CA SER A 64 -8.06 -2.00 -13.04
C SER A 64 -7.89 -2.33 -11.54
N GLY A 65 -8.75 -1.77 -10.68
CA GLY A 65 -8.69 -2.00 -9.24
C GLY A 65 -9.61 -3.14 -8.79
N PRO A 66 -9.48 -3.57 -7.53
CA PRO A 66 -10.41 -4.53 -6.93
C PRO A 66 -11.85 -4.03 -6.99
N THR A 67 -12.79 -4.90 -7.35
CA THR A 67 -14.24 -4.63 -7.23
C THR A 67 -14.84 -5.16 -5.92
N ILE A 68 -14.08 -6.02 -5.23
CA ILE A 68 -14.42 -6.64 -3.96
C ILE A 68 -13.26 -6.35 -3.02
N ASP A 69 -13.57 -5.72 -1.90
CA ASP A 69 -12.63 -5.47 -0.81
C ASP A 69 -12.22 -6.76 -0.11
N HIS A 70 -10.98 -6.85 0.35
CA HIS A 70 -10.48 -8.06 1.00
C HIS A 70 -11.08 -8.25 2.38
N THR A 71 -11.07 -7.20 3.21
CA THR A 71 -11.57 -7.23 4.59
C THR A 71 -13.02 -7.69 4.67
N ARG A 72 -13.92 -7.11 3.88
CA ARG A 72 -15.35 -7.46 3.89
C ARG A 72 -15.72 -8.61 2.96
N GLY A 73 -14.92 -8.88 1.93
CA GLY A 73 -15.26 -9.83 0.89
C GLY A 73 -16.45 -9.40 0.03
N ASP A 74 -16.79 -8.10 0.03
CA ASP A 74 -17.84 -7.52 -0.82
C ASP A 74 -17.43 -6.15 -1.40
N GLY A 75 -18.24 -5.61 -2.33
CA GLY A 75 -17.99 -4.31 -2.96
C GLY A 75 -18.34 -3.09 -2.10
N LYS A 76 -18.53 -3.27 -0.79
CA LYS A 76 -18.84 -2.18 0.17
C LYS A 76 -17.72 -1.96 1.20
N GLY A 77 -16.67 -2.76 1.16
CA GLY A 77 -15.45 -2.51 1.94
C GLY A 77 -14.57 -1.45 1.28
N TYR A 78 -13.53 -1.04 1.99
CA TYR A 78 -12.64 0.04 1.58
C TYR A 78 -11.19 -0.38 1.67
N TYR A 79 -10.40 0.00 0.67
CA TYR A 79 -8.97 -0.25 0.61
C TYR A 79 -8.21 1.02 0.18
N MET A 80 -6.88 1.00 0.29
CA MET A 80 -6.04 2.09 -0.20
C MET A 80 -5.60 1.82 -1.63
N ASN A 81 -5.88 2.78 -2.51
CA ASN A 81 -5.58 2.70 -3.93
C ASN A 81 -4.64 3.84 -4.35
N LEU A 82 -3.57 3.54 -5.07
CA LEU A 82 -2.70 4.56 -5.64
C LEU A 82 -3.37 5.21 -6.87
N LEU A 83 -3.97 6.39 -6.67
CA LEU A 83 -4.63 7.13 -7.73
C LEU A 83 -3.70 8.22 -8.28
N PRO A 84 -3.57 8.37 -9.61
CA PRO A 84 -3.05 9.61 -10.15
C PRO A 84 -4.05 10.73 -9.84
N ASN A 85 -3.63 11.77 -9.10
CA ASN A 85 -4.44 12.96 -8.78
C ASN A 85 -4.89 13.78 -10.01
N THR A 86 -4.61 13.30 -11.22
CA THR A 86 -4.83 13.96 -12.52
C THR A 86 -4.97 12.90 -13.62
N PRO A 87 -5.53 13.21 -14.80
CA PRO A 87 -5.58 12.31 -15.96
C PRO A 87 -4.19 11.98 -16.56
N LEU A 88 -3.12 12.19 -15.80
CA LEU A 88 -1.74 12.00 -16.22
C LEU A 88 -1.37 10.51 -16.21
N ILE A 89 -0.85 10.07 -17.35
CA ILE A 89 -0.19 8.78 -17.47
C ILE A 89 1.01 8.78 -16.51
N LEU A 90 0.96 7.93 -15.48
CA LEU A 90 2.10 7.73 -14.57
C LEU A 90 3.35 7.32 -15.36
N LYS A 91 4.46 8.03 -15.16
CA LYS A 91 5.73 7.77 -15.85
C LYS A 91 6.63 6.94 -14.95
N GLY A 92 7.62 6.28 -15.55
CA GLY A 92 8.69 5.64 -14.79
C GLY A 92 9.36 6.67 -13.85
N GLY A 93 9.47 6.34 -12.58
CA GLY A 93 10.04 7.22 -11.55
C GLY A 93 9.01 7.96 -10.69
N THR A 94 7.74 7.98 -11.07
CA THR A 94 6.65 8.48 -10.21
C THR A 94 6.54 7.64 -8.94
N ARG A 95 6.40 8.29 -7.77
CA ARG A 95 6.31 7.66 -6.45
C ARG A 95 5.12 8.20 -5.68
N GLY A 96 4.51 7.36 -4.85
CA GLY A 96 3.51 7.73 -3.84
C GLY A 96 3.80 7.02 -2.54
N TRP A 97 3.72 7.72 -1.40
CA TRP A 97 3.99 7.16 -0.09
C TRP A 97 2.71 7.04 0.74
N LEU A 98 2.53 5.89 1.38
CA LEU A 98 1.58 5.73 2.47
C LEU A 98 2.38 5.57 3.76
N VAL A 99 2.23 6.52 4.68
CA VAL A 99 3.09 6.68 5.86
C VAL A 99 2.29 6.34 7.10
N SER A 100 2.81 5.43 7.92
CA SER A 100 2.22 5.09 9.21
C SER A 100 2.51 6.15 10.29
N SER A 101 1.75 6.08 11.38
CA SER A 101 2.12 6.75 12.62
C SER A 101 3.48 6.28 13.14
N ARG A 102 4.06 7.08 14.04
CA ARG A 102 5.32 6.74 14.69
C ARG A 102 5.12 5.61 15.69
N PHE A 103 5.92 4.56 15.56
CA PHE A 103 6.01 3.49 16.53
C PHE A 103 7.09 3.76 17.56
N GLN A 104 6.84 3.37 18.81
CA GLN A 104 7.90 3.29 19.81
C GLN A 104 8.81 2.09 19.50
N PRO A 105 10.12 2.20 19.73
CA PRO A 105 11.04 1.07 19.57
C PRO A 105 10.59 -0.11 20.43
N SER A 106 10.42 -1.29 19.81
CA SER A 106 10.11 -2.53 20.51
C SER A 106 11.40 -3.30 20.80
N PRO A 107 11.58 -3.88 22.00
CA PRO A 107 12.68 -4.80 22.28
C PRO A 107 12.51 -6.15 21.55
N ASN A 108 11.28 -6.48 21.14
CA ASN A 108 10.95 -7.70 20.41
C ASN A 108 10.76 -7.42 18.91
N PRO A 109 11.13 -8.35 18.02
CA PRO A 109 10.84 -8.25 16.60
C PRO A 109 9.34 -8.07 16.34
N GLN A 110 9.00 -7.17 15.43
CA GLN A 110 7.65 -6.97 14.93
C GLN A 110 7.55 -7.47 13.50
N CYS A 111 6.51 -8.25 13.21
CA CYS A 111 6.12 -8.62 11.87
C CYS A 111 5.19 -7.57 11.28
N VAL A 112 5.32 -7.28 9.98
CA VAL A 112 4.31 -6.54 9.20
C VAL A 112 3.74 -7.48 8.14
N SER A 113 2.43 -7.59 8.09
CA SER A 113 1.70 -8.27 7.02
C SER A 113 0.64 -7.35 6.44
N PHE A 114 0.31 -7.53 5.17
CA PHE A 114 -0.70 -6.76 4.46
C PHE A 114 -1.17 -7.53 3.24
N HIS A 115 -2.38 -7.24 2.79
CA HIS A 115 -2.90 -7.69 1.51
C HIS A 115 -2.56 -6.71 0.41
N TYR A 116 -2.33 -7.21 -0.80
CA TYR A 116 -2.05 -6.36 -1.95
C TYR A 116 -2.79 -6.82 -3.21
N TRP A 117 -3.06 -5.85 -4.07
CA TRP A 117 -3.55 -6.04 -5.43
C TRP A 117 -2.61 -5.29 -6.37
N MET A 118 -1.93 -6.03 -7.24
CA MET A 118 -1.04 -5.47 -8.26
C MET A 118 -1.43 -6.08 -9.60
N TYR A 119 -2.24 -5.37 -10.36
CA TYR A 119 -2.81 -5.87 -11.61
C TYR A 119 -2.59 -4.90 -12.75
N GLU A 120 -2.40 -5.46 -13.93
CA GLU A 120 -2.31 -4.76 -15.22
C GLU A 120 -3.17 -5.52 -16.20
N ARG A 121 -4.14 -4.83 -16.80
CA ARG A 121 -5.02 -5.44 -17.81
C ARG A 121 -4.30 -5.72 -19.12
N LEU A 122 -3.30 -4.90 -19.43
CA LEU A 122 -2.49 -5.01 -20.63
C LEU A 122 -1.02 -5.09 -20.21
N ILE A 123 -0.43 -6.27 -20.39
CA ILE A 123 1.00 -6.50 -20.17
C ILE A 123 1.69 -6.26 -21.52
N ASP A 124 2.36 -5.12 -21.65
CA ASP A 124 3.17 -4.83 -22.83
C ASP A 124 4.61 -5.35 -22.60
N PRO A 125 5.06 -6.39 -23.33
CA PRO A 125 6.43 -6.91 -23.19
C PRO A 125 7.51 -5.91 -23.62
N ALA A 126 7.15 -4.85 -24.35
CA ALA A 126 8.03 -3.74 -24.72
C ALA A 126 7.71 -2.44 -23.92
N GLY A 127 6.71 -2.46 -23.03
CA GLY A 127 6.06 -1.25 -22.52
C GLY A 127 6.18 -0.98 -21.02
N LEU A 128 5.33 -0.06 -20.56
CA LEU A 128 5.32 0.49 -19.20
C LEU A 128 5.00 -0.61 -18.19
N SER A 129 5.91 -0.84 -17.24
CA SER A 129 5.68 -1.71 -16.09
C SER A 129 4.82 -0.98 -15.03
N LEU A 130 3.99 -1.73 -14.29
CA LEU A 130 3.23 -1.22 -13.13
C LEU A 130 4.14 -0.53 -12.10
N GLY A 131 5.41 -0.92 -12.05
CA GLY A 131 6.38 -0.47 -11.08
C GLY A 131 6.56 -1.48 -9.95
N SER A 132 6.67 -0.99 -8.72
CA SER A 132 6.94 -1.84 -7.56
C SER A 132 6.29 -1.31 -6.31
N LEU A 133 5.71 -2.21 -5.51
CA LEU A 133 5.31 -1.93 -4.13
C LEU A 133 6.48 -2.24 -3.20
N ARG A 134 6.81 -1.33 -2.28
CA ARG A 134 7.96 -1.46 -1.39
C ARG A 134 7.61 -1.03 0.02
N VAL A 135 8.18 -1.74 0.99
CA VAL A 135 8.05 -1.43 2.41
C VAL A 135 9.41 -1.01 2.96
N TYR A 136 9.43 0.12 3.65
CA TYR A 136 10.61 0.69 4.27
C TYR A 136 10.36 0.98 5.75
N VAL A 137 11.43 0.89 6.55
CA VAL A 137 11.46 1.41 7.91
C VAL A 137 12.22 2.72 7.93
N ARG A 138 11.59 3.75 8.49
CA ARG A 138 12.22 5.06 8.73
C ARG A 138 12.51 5.23 10.22
N LEU A 139 13.78 5.24 10.59
CA LEU A 139 14.18 5.65 11.92
C LEU A 139 14.13 7.18 12.03
N ILE A 140 13.44 7.71 13.04
CA ILE A 140 13.40 9.16 13.32
C ILE A 140 14.71 9.57 14.00
N LYS A 141 15.80 9.53 13.25
CA LYS A 141 17.13 9.99 13.65
C LYS A 141 17.73 10.78 12.49
N PRO A 142 18.31 11.97 12.75
CA PRO A 142 18.95 12.76 11.70
C PRO A 142 19.97 11.95 10.90
N GLY A 143 19.96 12.10 9.57
CA GLY A 143 20.93 11.47 8.68
C GLY A 143 20.82 9.95 8.52
N LYS A 144 19.80 9.30 9.10
CA LYS A 144 19.56 7.87 8.86
C LYS A 144 18.74 7.66 7.58
N PRO A 145 19.23 6.83 6.62
CA PRO A 145 18.47 6.51 5.43
C PRO A 145 17.29 5.58 5.74
N LEU A 146 16.34 5.51 4.80
CA LEU A 146 15.29 4.49 4.81
C LEU A 146 15.91 3.09 4.70
N SER A 147 15.49 2.18 5.56
CA SER A 147 15.92 0.78 5.52
C SER A 147 14.87 -0.05 4.77
N PRO A 148 15.22 -0.74 3.67
CA PRO A 148 14.26 -1.58 2.94
C PRO A 148 13.93 -2.84 3.74
N LEU A 149 12.65 -3.18 3.84
CA LEU A 149 12.19 -4.44 4.44
C LEU A 149 11.74 -5.44 3.37
N TRP A 150 10.92 -4.97 2.42
CA TRP A 150 10.28 -5.84 1.44
C TRP A 150 10.01 -5.10 0.14
N ARG A 151 9.92 -5.84 -0.97
CA ARG A 151 9.58 -5.29 -2.28
C ARG A 151 8.95 -6.36 -3.17
N LEU A 152 8.02 -5.93 -4.01
CA LEU A 152 7.40 -6.71 -5.07
C LEU A 152 7.29 -5.87 -6.33
N TYR A 153 7.36 -6.54 -7.48
CA TYR A 153 7.45 -5.89 -8.78
C TYR A 153 6.33 -6.36 -9.68
N ASN A 154 5.75 -5.42 -10.41
CA ASN A 154 4.84 -5.67 -11.53
C ASN A 154 3.59 -6.47 -11.16
N HIS A 155 2.80 -6.76 -12.20
CA HIS A 155 1.61 -7.60 -12.17
C HIS A 155 1.80 -8.90 -11.37
N GLN A 156 0.85 -9.19 -10.48
CA GLN A 156 0.78 -10.39 -9.64
C GLN A 156 -0.48 -11.24 -9.94
N GLY A 157 -1.49 -10.64 -10.55
CA GLY A 157 -2.75 -11.29 -10.90
C GLY A 157 -3.96 -10.46 -10.52
N GLU A 158 -5.13 -10.85 -11.01
CA GLU A 158 -6.43 -10.22 -10.74
C GLU A 158 -7.07 -10.77 -9.46
N ARG A 159 -6.33 -10.73 -8.34
CA ARG A 159 -6.81 -11.14 -7.02
C ARG A 159 -6.01 -10.49 -5.91
N TRP A 160 -6.57 -10.52 -4.70
CA TRP A 160 -5.84 -10.23 -3.47
C TRP A 160 -4.83 -11.34 -3.15
N PHE A 161 -3.67 -10.94 -2.63
CA PHE A 161 -2.59 -11.80 -2.15
C PHE A 161 -2.17 -11.37 -0.75
#